data_AF-A0A7Y6YD44-F1
#
_entry.id   AF-A0A7Y6YD44-F1
#
_cell.length_a   1.000
_cell.length_b   1.000
_cell.length_c   1.000
_cell.angle_alpha   90.00
_cell.angle_beta   90.00
_cell.angle_gamma   90.00
#
_symmetry.space_group_name_H-M   'P 1'
#
loop_
_entity.id
_entity.type
_entity.pdbx_description
1 polymer ?
#
loop_
_entity_poly.entity_id
_entity_poly.type
_entity_poly.pdbx_seq_one_letter_code
_entity_poly.pdbx_strand_id
1 'polypeptide(L)'
;MGKIFRHLKTLHSWMGLIALPWVILFGLSGLYLNHPQLVSQILPDSAYGAEAEMFASLDVPLTPETAANIARQYWPESPMNAIRQIKYHGFDAVEFTRGAGRIIVAKETGHYYTKTNFQNVLYSPQGEAVDRKIYWNYLLGVFHRNGWFSQTIGTILADITAIILIAFGLSGITLWYLPRHKRIKKDLVERFFRSEKRQRL
;
A
#
# COMPACT_ATOMS: atom_id res chain seq x y z
N MET A 1 37.94 -22.58 4.05
CA MET A 1 37.47 -21.17 4.04
C MET A 1 36.72 -20.75 2.77
N GLY A 2 37.01 -21.31 1.58
CA GLY A 2 36.23 -21.02 0.35
C GLY A 2 34.75 -21.46 0.40
N LYS A 3 34.44 -22.55 1.12
CA LYS A 3 33.05 -23.02 1.35
C LYS A 3 32.21 -21.99 2.10
N ILE A 4 32.72 -21.42 3.20
CA ILE A 4 32.03 -20.41 4.02
C ILE A 4 31.68 -19.17 3.19
N PHE A 5 32.62 -18.67 2.40
CA PHE A 5 32.38 -17.51 1.52
C PHE A 5 31.34 -17.81 0.43
N ARG A 6 31.32 -19.03 -0.11
CA ARG A 6 30.29 -19.48 -1.06
C ARG A 6 28.91 -19.51 -0.41
N HIS A 7 28.79 -20.07 0.79
CA HIS A 7 27.53 -20.08 1.54
C HIS A 7 27.04 -18.67 1.86
N LEU A 8 27.93 -17.76 2.29
CA LEU A 8 27.59 -16.35 2.52
C LEU A 8 27.02 -15.66 1.27
N LYS A 9 27.63 -15.89 0.10
CA LYS A 9 27.12 -15.35 -1.17
C LYS A 9 25.75 -15.90 -1.53
N THR A 10 25.57 -17.22 -1.40
CA THR A 10 24.28 -17.87 -1.68
C THR A 10 23.20 -17.34 -0.74
N LEU A 11 23.48 -17.26 0.56
CA LEU A 11 22.55 -16.73 1.56
C LEU A 11 22.19 -15.26 1.25
N HIS A 12 23.19 -14.42 0.96
CA HIS A 12 22.96 -13.02 0.60
C HIS A 12 22.07 -12.88 -0.65
N SER A 13 22.30 -13.69 -1.68
CA SER A 13 21.50 -13.69 -2.91
C SER A 13 20.04 -14.08 -2.64
N TRP A 14 19.80 -15.11 -1.83
CA TRP A 14 18.45 -15.54 -1.47
C TRP A 14 17.73 -14.55 -0.58
N MET A 15 18.41 -13.97 0.42
CA MET A 15 17.84 -12.90 1.24
C MET A 15 17.49 -11.68 0.39
N GLY A 16 18.35 -11.30 -0.55
CA GLY A 16 18.08 -10.22 -1.50
C GLY A 16 16.85 -10.52 -2.36
N LEU A 17 16.73 -11.73 -2.90
CA LEU A 17 15.58 -12.14 -3.70
C LEU A 17 14.27 -12.08 -2.90
N ILE A 18 14.27 -12.51 -1.64
CA ILE A 18 13.10 -12.51 -0.77
C ILE A 18 12.75 -11.09 -0.31
N ALA A 19 13.75 -10.26 0.01
CA ALA A 19 13.54 -8.89 0.49
C ALA A 19 13.14 -7.92 -0.63
N LEU A 20 13.57 -8.16 -1.87
CA LEU A 20 13.41 -7.22 -2.97
C LEU A 20 11.95 -6.82 -3.24
N PRO A 21 10.97 -7.75 -3.32
CA PRO A 21 9.56 -7.39 -3.50
C PRO A 21 9.08 -6.43 -2.40
N TRP A 22 9.44 -6.67 -1.14
CA TRP A 22 9.06 -5.82 -0.02
C TRP A 22 9.71 -4.44 -0.11
N VAL A 23 11.01 -4.37 -0.40
CA VAL A 23 11.73 -3.10 -0.59
C VAL A 23 11.10 -2.30 -1.73
N ILE A 24 10.73 -2.94 -2.84
CA ILE A 24 10.03 -2.28 -3.95
C ILE A 24 8.67 -1.75 -3.51
N LEU A 25 7.85 -2.57 -2.84
CA LEU A 25 6.51 -2.14 -2.39
C LEU A 25 6.57 -0.99 -1.36
N PHE A 26 7.46 -1.07 -0.39
CA PHE A 26 7.67 0.00 0.60
C PHE A 26 8.28 1.25 -0.03
N GLY A 27 9.22 1.09 -0.96
CA GLY A 27 9.82 2.19 -1.71
C GLY A 27 8.80 2.92 -2.59
N LEU A 28 7.98 2.17 -3.34
CA LEU A 28 6.92 2.73 -4.18
C LEU A 28 5.81 3.40 -3.36
N SER A 29 5.37 2.77 -2.26
CA SER A 29 4.37 3.38 -1.38
C SER A 29 4.92 4.64 -0.70
N GLY A 30 6.18 4.64 -0.25
CA GLY A 30 6.82 5.83 0.31
C GLY A 30 7.00 6.95 -0.72
N LEU A 31 7.43 6.61 -1.93
CA LEU A 31 7.56 7.55 -3.04
C LEU A 31 6.20 8.19 -3.38
N TYR A 32 5.16 7.37 -3.48
CA TYR A 32 3.80 7.82 -3.72
C TYR A 32 3.30 8.78 -2.62
N LEU A 33 3.49 8.43 -1.36
CA LEU A 33 3.01 9.23 -0.22
C LEU A 33 3.77 10.55 -0.07
N ASN A 34 5.07 10.57 -0.38
CA ASN A 34 5.92 11.77 -0.24
C ASN A 34 5.89 12.67 -1.48
N HIS A 35 5.68 12.09 -2.66
CA HIS A 35 5.69 12.80 -3.95
C HIS A 35 4.45 12.44 -4.79
N PRO A 36 3.24 12.76 -4.32
CA PRO A 36 2.00 12.39 -5.00
C PRO A 36 1.89 12.97 -6.42
N GLN A 37 2.52 14.12 -6.70
CA GLN A 37 2.52 14.73 -8.04
C GLN A 37 3.29 13.90 -9.08
N LEU A 38 4.32 13.14 -8.65
CA LEU A 38 5.08 12.27 -9.56
C LEU A 38 4.29 11.01 -9.92
N VAL A 39 3.43 10.53 -9.03
CA VAL A 39 2.73 9.24 -9.23
C VAL A 39 1.28 9.38 -9.68
N SER A 40 0.65 10.53 -9.47
CA SER A 40 -0.69 10.85 -10.02
C SER A 40 -0.75 10.81 -11.56
N GLN A 41 0.40 10.85 -12.24
CA GLN A 41 0.48 10.63 -13.69
C GLN A 41 0.38 9.14 -14.10
N ILE A 42 0.66 8.22 -13.17
CA ILE A 42 0.71 6.77 -13.41
C ILE A 42 -0.53 6.07 -12.82
N LEU A 43 -1.00 6.54 -11.65
CA LEU A 43 -2.24 6.09 -11.03
C LEU A 43 -3.24 7.25 -11.11
N PRO A 44 -4.21 7.22 -12.04
CA PRO A 44 -5.18 8.30 -12.13
C PRO A 44 -5.95 8.37 -10.82
N ASP A 45 -5.90 9.53 -10.18
CA ASP A 45 -6.93 9.93 -9.24
C ASP A 45 -8.21 10.06 -10.06
N SER A 46 -9.05 9.03 -10.12
CA SER A 46 -10.35 9.17 -10.76
C SER A 46 -11.11 10.27 -10.01
N ALA A 47 -11.17 11.44 -10.64
CA ALA A 47 -12.00 12.53 -10.17
C ALA A 47 -13.44 12.05 -10.32
N TYR A 48 -14.21 12.14 -9.23
CA TYR A 48 -15.67 12.12 -9.36
C TYR A 48 -16.04 13.26 -10.30
N GLY A 49 -16.84 13.03 -11.35
CA GLY A 49 -17.22 14.20 -12.14
C GLY A 49 -18.16 14.09 -13.32
N ALA A 50 -18.47 12.91 -13.88
CA ALA A 50 -19.34 12.89 -15.07
C ALA A 50 -20.56 11.98 -14.95
N GLU A 51 -20.46 10.88 -14.19
CA GLU A 51 -21.42 9.79 -14.37
C GLU A 51 -22.70 9.91 -13.53
N ALA A 52 -22.65 10.64 -12.41
CA ALA A 52 -23.84 10.83 -11.56
C ALA A 52 -24.89 11.77 -12.18
N GLU A 53 -24.47 12.71 -13.02
CA GLU A 53 -25.36 13.61 -13.76
C GLU A 53 -26.00 12.91 -14.97
N MET A 54 -25.61 11.65 -15.28
CA MET A 54 -26.17 10.89 -16.39
C MET A 54 -27.52 10.24 -16.06
N PHE A 55 -27.91 10.16 -14.78
CA PHE A 55 -29.15 9.50 -14.39
C PHE A 55 -30.34 10.44 -14.52
N ALA A 56 -31.40 9.97 -15.19
CA ALA A 56 -32.66 10.69 -15.27
C ALA A 56 -33.29 10.85 -13.88
N SER A 57 -33.91 12.00 -13.65
CA SER A 57 -34.72 12.22 -12.45
C SER A 57 -35.92 11.28 -12.44
N LEU A 58 -36.22 10.76 -11.26
CA LEU A 58 -37.44 10.00 -10.99
C LEU A 58 -38.64 10.95 -11.03
N ASP A 59 -39.79 10.43 -11.47
CA ASP A 59 -41.06 11.16 -11.46
C ASP A 59 -41.44 11.62 -10.04
N VAL A 60 -41.08 10.81 -9.03
CA VAL A 60 -41.27 11.10 -7.62
C VAL A 60 -39.95 10.83 -6.88
N PRO A 61 -39.44 11.81 -6.11
CA PRO A 61 -38.24 11.60 -5.30
C PRO A 61 -38.41 10.46 -4.30
N LEU A 62 -37.34 9.70 -4.06
CA LEU A 62 -37.35 8.60 -3.11
C LEU A 62 -37.69 9.08 -1.69
N THR A 63 -38.55 8.32 -1.03
CA THR A 63 -38.81 8.50 0.40
C THR A 63 -37.61 8.01 1.22
N PRO A 64 -37.42 8.52 2.46
CA PRO A 64 -36.37 8.02 3.36
C PRO A 64 -36.45 6.51 3.61
N GLU A 65 -37.65 5.92 3.63
CA GLU A 65 -37.83 4.47 3.83
C GLU A 65 -37.40 3.67 2.60
N THR A 66 -37.72 4.15 1.40
CA THR A 66 -37.25 3.53 0.15
C THR A 66 -35.72 3.59 0.05
N ALA A 67 -35.12 4.73 0.42
CA ALA A 67 -33.67 4.86 0.51
C ALA A 67 -33.06 3.93 1.57
N ALA A 68 -33.74 3.73 2.70
CA ALA A 68 -33.31 2.80 3.74
C ALA A 68 -33.31 1.35 3.25
N ASN A 69 -34.27 0.94 2.41
CA ASN A 69 -34.29 -0.39 1.81
C ASN A 69 -33.04 -0.67 0.97
N ILE A 70 -32.59 0.30 0.18
CA ILE A 70 -31.32 0.22 -0.57
C ILE A 70 -30.15 0.06 0.41
N ALA A 71 -30.08 0.91 1.44
CA ALA A 71 -29.01 0.87 2.43
C ALA A 71 -29.02 -0.39 3.32
N ARG A 72 -30.13 -1.14 3.40
CA ARG A 72 -30.24 -2.41 4.14
C ARG A 72 -29.56 -3.58 3.42
N GLN A 73 -29.43 -3.51 2.10
CA GLN A 73 -28.77 -4.53 1.29
C GLN A 73 -27.24 -4.54 1.48
N TYR A 74 -26.67 -3.41 1.91
CA TYR A 74 -25.23 -3.24 2.06
C TYR A 74 -24.79 -3.38 3.52
N TRP A 75 -23.88 -4.34 3.74
CA TRP A 75 -23.34 -4.69 5.06
C TRP A 75 -24.44 -4.96 6.11
N PRO A 76 -25.32 -5.96 5.87
CA PRO A 76 -26.46 -6.24 6.74
C PRO A 76 -26.04 -6.51 8.19
N GLU A 77 -24.89 -7.17 8.38
CA GLU A 77 -24.31 -7.49 9.69
C GLU A 77 -23.73 -6.28 10.45
N SER A 78 -23.55 -5.13 9.78
CA SER A 78 -22.96 -3.94 10.39
C SER A 78 -24.04 -3.03 10.97
N PRO A 79 -23.94 -2.58 12.24
CA PRO A 79 -24.99 -1.77 12.86
C PRO A 79 -25.18 -0.43 12.14
N MET A 80 -26.43 0.02 12.04
CA MET A 80 -26.79 1.35 11.54
C MET A 80 -26.54 2.37 12.64
N ASN A 81 -25.47 3.16 12.51
CA ASN A 81 -25.00 4.08 13.53
C ASN A 81 -25.67 5.45 13.43
N ALA A 82 -25.96 5.92 12.21
CA ALA A 82 -26.60 7.22 12.00
C ALA A 82 -27.32 7.29 10.65
N ILE A 83 -28.38 8.08 10.60
CA ILE A 83 -29.12 8.44 9.38
C ILE A 83 -29.19 9.96 9.31
N ARG A 84 -28.80 10.56 8.18
CA ARG A 84 -28.74 12.01 8.01
C ARG A 84 -29.25 12.41 6.64
N GLN A 85 -29.99 13.52 6.58
CA GLN A 85 -30.28 14.18 5.31
C GLN A 85 -29.13 15.12 4.99
N ILE A 86 -28.56 15.00 3.80
CA ILE A 86 -27.38 15.77 3.37
C ILE A 86 -27.56 16.24 1.93
N LYS A 87 -26.77 17.22 1.53
CA LYS A 87 -26.54 17.53 0.11
C LYS A 87 -25.23 16.89 -0.33
N TYR A 88 -25.26 16.09 -1.39
CA TYR A 88 -24.09 15.33 -1.84
C TYR A 88 -23.97 15.38 -3.36
N HIS A 89 -22.83 15.90 -3.86
CA HIS A 89 -22.60 16.17 -5.29
C HIS A 89 -23.76 16.91 -5.97
N GLY A 90 -24.34 17.91 -5.29
CA GLY A 90 -25.44 18.71 -5.82
C GLY A 90 -26.84 18.13 -5.58
N PHE A 91 -26.96 16.84 -5.28
CA PHE A 91 -28.24 16.16 -5.04
C PHE A 91 -28.65 16.20 -3.57
N ASP A 92 -29.95 16.29 -3.32
CA ASP A 92 -30.52 16.00 -2.00
C ASP A 92 -30.48 14.49 -1.76
N ALA A 93 -29.84 14.08 -0.66
CA ALA A 93 -29.51 12.70 -0.39
C ALA A 93 -29.78 12.30 1.06
N VAL A 94 -29.87 10.99 1.29
CA VAL A 94 -29.89 10.39 2.63
C VAL A 94 -28.60 9.60 2.83
N GLU A 95 -27.81 9.97 3.83
CA GLU A 95 -26.61 9.24 4.26
C GLU A 95 -26.97 8.28 5.40
N PHE A 96 -26.60 7.02 5.20
CA PHE A 96 -26.70 5.93 6.15
C PHE A 96 -25.28 5.54 6.58
N THR A 97 -24.93 5.81 7.83
CA THR A 97 -23.61 5.47 8.39
C THR A 97 -23.70 4.13 9.11
N ARG A 98 -22.81 3.20 8.75
CA ARG A 98 -22.62 1.90 9.40
C ARG A 98 -21.18 1.76 9.91
N GLY A 99 -20.91 0.73 10.69
CA GLY A 99 -19.54 0.42 11.13
C GLY A 99 -18.58 0.12 9.96
N ALA A 100 -19.09 -0.51 8.90
CA ALA A 100 -18.31 -0.88 7.72
C ALA A 100 -18.06 0.29 6.74
N GLY A 101 -18.86 1.37 6.82
CA GLY A 101 -18.81 2.44 5.83
C GLY A 101 -20.07 3.31 5.81
N ARG A 102 -20.30 3.98 4.69
CA ARG A 102 -21.47 4.84 4.49
C ARG A 102 -22.16 4.51 3.18
N ILE A 103 -23.48 4.62 3.17
CA ILE A 103 -24.30 4.54 1.96
C ILE A 103 -24.97 5.89 1.78
N ILE A 104 -24.85 6.48 0.60
CA ILE A 104 -25.47 7.79 0.29
C ILE A 104 -26.41 7.58 -0.88
N VAL A 105 -27.70 7.81 -0.68
CA VAL A 105 -28.74 7.60 -1.70
C VAL A 105 -29.26 8.97 -2.15
N ALA A 106 -29.13 9.28 -3.44
CA ALA A 106 -29.70 10.49 -4.02
C ALA A 106 -31.22 10.32 -4.18
N LYS A 107 -32.01 11.26 -3.66
CA LYS A 107 -33.47 11.15 -3.64
C LYS A 107 -34.08 11.33 -5.02
N GLU A 108 -33.58 12.28 -5.80
CA GLU A 108 -34.19 12.70 -7.06
C GLU A 108 -33.98 11.70 -8.19
N THR A 109 -32.81 11.06 -8.24
CA THR A 109 -32.44 10.14 -9.34
C THR A 109 -32.37 8.70 -8.90
N GLY A 110 -32.29 8.42 -7.59
CA GLY A 110 -32.26 7.07 -7.02
C GLY A 110 -30.90 6.36 -7.10
N HIS A 111 -29.90 6.95 -7.76
CA HIS A 111 -28.53 6.44 -7.74
C HIS A 111 -27.95 6.54 -6.32
N TYR A 112 -26.94 5.73 -6.04
CA TYR A 112 -26.37 5.70 -4.70
C TYR A 112 -24.89 5.36 -4.69
N TYR A 113 -24.25 5.71 -3.58
CA TYR A 113 -22.82 5.52 -3.35
C TYR A 113 -22.61 4.59 -2.17
N THR A 114 -21.66 3.66 -2.28
CA THR A 114 -21.13 2.93 -1.12
C THR A 114 -19.69 3.34 -0.87
N LYS A 115 -19.46 3.92 0.32
CA LYS A 115 -18.19 4.49 0.75
C LYS A 115 -17.58 3.67 1.87
N THR A 116 -16.33 3.27 1.67
CA THR A 116 -15.45 2.77 2.73
C THR A 116 -14.22 3.67 2.85
N ASN A 117 -13.30 3.36 3.76
CA ASN A 117 -12.03 4.07 3.82
C ASN A 117 -11.13 3.78 2.59
N PHE A 118 -11.40 2.71 1.85
CA PHE A 118 -10.56 2.27 0.73
C PHE A 118 -11.11 2.64 -0.64
N GLN A 119 -12.43 2.77 -0.77
CA GLN A 119 -13.06 3.04 -2.04
C GLN A 119 -14.40 3.75 -1.89
N ASN A 120 -14.87 4.29 -3.01
CA ASN A 120 -16.24 4.73 -3.19
C ASN A 120 -16.75 4.17 -4.52
N VAL A 121 -17.92 3.54 -4.50
CA VAL A 121 -18.55 2.91 -5.66
C VAL A 121 -19.86 3.62 -5.94
N LEU A 122 -20.07 4.05 -7.17
CA LEU A 122 -21.31 4.61 -7.67
C LEU A 122 -22.15 3.47 -8.29
N TYR A 123 -23.42 3.42 -7.90
CA TYR A 123 -24.40 2.49 -8.43
C TYR A 123 -25.53 3.25 -9.13
N SER A 124 -26.01 2.66 -10.23
CA SER A 124 -27.24 3.11 -10.88
C SER A 124 -28.46 2.91 -9.96
N PRO A 125 -29.60 3.55 -10.27
CA PRO A 125 -30.85 3.32 -9.53
C PRO A 125 -31.30 1.86 -9.55
N GLN A 126 -30.89 1.09 -10.57
CA GLN A 126 -31.16 -0.34 -10.73
C GLN A 126 -30.17 -1.22 -9.95
N GLY A 127 -29.12 -0.63 -9.37
CA GLY A 127 -28.12 -1.31 -8.57
C GLY A 127 -26.92 -1.86 -9.34
N GLU A 128 -26.71 -1.43 -10.58
CA GLU A 128 -25.52 -1.77 -11.35
C GLU A 128 -24.35 -0.89 -10.91
N ALA A 129 -23.16 -1.45 -10.74
CA ALA A 129 -21.97 -0.67 -10.41
C ALA A 129 -21.49 0.08 -11.66
N VAL A 130 -21.58 1.41 -11.63
CA VAL A 130 -21.32 2.29 -12.77
C VAL A 130 -19.88 2.82 -12.73
N ASP A 131 -19.44 3.32 -11.57
CA ASP A 131 -18.09 3.84 -11.39
C ASP A 131 -17.48 3.43 -10.05
N ARG A 132 -16.15 3.43 -9.97
CA ARG A 132 -15.38 3.10 -8.78
C ARG A 132 -14.15 3.99 -8.63
N LYS A 133 -14.09 4.68 -7.49
CA LYS A 133 -12.90 5.38 -7.02
C LYS A 133 -12.19 4.59 -5.94
N ILE A 134 -10.90 4.34 -6.13
CA ILE A 134 -10.02 3.75 -5.12
C ILE A 134 -9.24 4.87 -4.43
N TYR A 135 -9.25 4.89 -3.10
CA TYR A 135 -8.49 5.85 -2.30
C TYR A 135 -7.05 5.36 -2.08
N TRP A 136 -6.23 5.48 -3.13
CA TRP A 136 -4.83 5.04 -3.12
C TRP A 136 -4.02 5.61 -1.96
N ASN A 137 -4.22 6.88 -1.61
CA ASN A 137 -3.57 7.52 -0.46
C ASN A 137 -3.84 6.77 0.86
N TYR A 138 -5.10 6.35 1.08
CA TYR A 138 -5.46 5.61 2.28
C TYR A 138 -4.91 4.17 2.21
N LEU A 139 -5.10 3.49 1.08
CA LEU A 139 -4.67 2.11 0.89
C LEU A 139 -3.16 1.95 1.06
N LEU A 140 -2.38 2.75 0.34
CA LEU A 140 -0.92 2.77 0.44
C LEU A 140 -0.46 3.30 1.79
N GLY A 141 -1.17 4.26 2.39
CA GLY A 141 -0.89 4.73 3.74
C GLY A 141 -1.04 3.65 4.80
N VAL A 142 -2.10 2.84 4.75
CA VAL A 142 -2.29 1.69 5.65
C VAL A 142 -1.20 0.67 5.44
N PHE A 143 -0.92 0.31 4.19
CA PHE A 143 0.16 -0.64 3.87
C PHE A 143 1.52 -0.14 4.36
N HIS A 144 1.88 1.11 4.08
CA HIS A 144 3.19 1.68 4.41
C HIS A 144 3.41 1.80 5.92
N ARG A 145 2.35 2.14 6.69
CA ARG A 145 2.45 2.25 8.15
C ARG A 145 2.42 0.90 8.87
N ASN A 146 1.57 -0.03 8.40
CA ASN A 146 1.31 -1.28 9.13
C ASN A 146 2.03 -2.49 8.52
N GLY A 147 2.68 -2.34 7.37
CA GLY A 147 3.28 -3.41 6.57
C GLY A 147 2.28 -4.34 5.87
N TRP A 148 1.03 -4.38 6.31
CA TRP A 148 -0.06 -5.13 5.68
C TRP A 148 -1.42 -4.51 6.03
N PHE A 149 -2.50 -5.00 5.41
CA PHE A 149 -3.86 -4.51 5.67
C PHE A 149 -4.40 -4.90 7.06
N SER A 150 -3.85 -5.96 7.66
CA SER A 150 -4.13 -6.40 9.02
C SER A 150 -2.93 -6.11 9.92
N GLN A 151 -3.17 -5.57 11.11
CA GLN A 151 -2.11 -5.25 12.08
C GLN A 151 -1.32 -6.50 12.49
N THR A 152 -2.01 -7.61 12.82
CA THR A 152 -1.34 -8.82 13.32
C THR A 152 -0.42 -9.45 12.28
N ILE A 153 -0.93 -9.60 11.04
CA ILE A 153 -0.15 -10.17 9.93
C ILE A 153 0.96 -9.19 9.52
N GLY A 154 0.65 -7.89 9.50
CA GLY A 154 1.58 -6.83 9.17
C GLY A 154 2.79 -6.79 10.08
N THR A 155 2.59 -6.88 11.40
CA THR A 155 3.69 -6.92 12.37
C THR A 155 4.62 -8.11 12.13
N ILE A 156 4.06 -9.32 11.95
CA ILE A 156 4.86 -10.53 11.72
C ILE A 156 5.69 -10.42 10.44
N LEU A 157 5.07 -9.97 9.34
CA LEU A 157 5.75 -9.80 8.07
C LEU A 157 6.81 -8.70 8.14
N ALA A 158 6.53 -7.60 8.85
CA ALA A 158 7.47 -6.52 9.08
C ALA A 158 8.70 -6.99 9.87
N ASP A 159 8.51 -7.75 10.95
CA ASP A 159 9.59 -8.30 11.77
C ASP A 159 10.49 -9.26 10.97
N ILE A 160 9.88 -10.18 10.21
CA ILE A 160 10.61 -11.10 9.33
C ILE A 160 11.42 -10.30 8.30
N THR A 161 10.79 -9.31 7.66
CA THR A 161 11.45 -8.47 6.65
C THR A 161 12.60 -7.67 7.27
N ALA A 162 12.42 -7.12 8.47
CA ALA A 162 13.47 -6.39 9.19
C ALA A 162 14.67 -7.28 9.50
N ILE A 163 14.43 -8.50 10.00
CA ILE A 163 15.50 -9.48 10.26
C ILE A 163 16.24 -9.83 8.97
N ILE A 164 15.52 -10.08 7.87
CA ILE A 164 16.12 -10.39 6.56
C ILE A 164 16.97 -9.20 6.08
N LEU A 165 16.48 -7.96 6.20
CA LEU A 165 17.21 -6.76 5.77
C LEU A 165 18.47 -6.52 6.61
N ILE A 166 18.41 -6.74 7.93
CA ILE A 166 19.58 -6.66 8.81
C ILE A 166 20.61 -7.72 8.40
N ALA A 167 20.20 -8.98 8.25
CA ALA A 167 21.08 -10.06 7.82
C ALA A 167 21.65 -9.82 6.41
N PHE A 168 20.84 -9.28 5.50
CA PHE A 168 21.24 -8.87 4.16
C PHE A 168 22.30 -7.77 4.19
N GLY A 169 22.11 -6.72 5.01
CA GLY A 169 23.07 -5.64 5.19
C GLY A 169 24.40 -6.13 5.79
N LEU A 170 24.34 -6.90 6.88
CA LEU A 170 25.52 -7.46 7.54
C LEU A 170 26.30 -8.42 6.63
N SER A 171 25.59 -9.28 5.88
CA SER A 171 26.23 -10.18 4.91
C SER A 171 26.86 -9.39 3.75
N GLY A 172 26.22 -8.32 3.27
CA GLY A 172 26.77 -7.41 2.26
C GLY A 172 28.07 -6.73 2.72
N ILE A 173 28.08 -6.15 3.93
CA ILE A 173 29.27 -5.54 4.54
C ILE A 173 30.39 -6.58 4.67
N THR A 174 30.07 -7.78 5.13
CA THR A 174 31.04 -8.87 5.31
C THR A 174 31.66 -9.31 3.98
N LEU A 175 30.82 -9.50 2.95
CA LEU A 175 31.26 -9.85 1.60
C LEU A 175 32.11 -8.74 0.95
N TRP A 176 31.84 -7.48 1.26
CA TRP A 176 32.60 -6.33 0.78
C TRP A 176 33.96 -6.18 1.49
N TYR A 177 34.01 -6.42 2.80
CA TYR A 177 35.21 -6.22 3.64
C TYR A 177 36.24 -7.36 3.53
N LEU A 178 35.80 -8.62 3.62
CA LEU A 178 36.69 -9.80 3.64
C LEU A 178 37.72 -9.86 2.50
N PRO A 179 37.36 -9.63 1.22
CA PRO A 179 38.34 -9.68 0.13
C PRO A 179 39.34 -8.52 0.19
N ARG A 180 38.93 -7.33 0.67
CA ARG A 180 39.81 -6.15 0.79
C ARG A 180 40.85 -6.35 1.90
N HIS A 181 40.41 -6.78 3.08
CA HIS A 181 41.33 -7.04 4.20
C HIS A 181 42.39 -8.08 3.86
N LYS A 182 42.02 -9.15 3.11
CA LYS A 182 42.99 -10.17 2.68
C LYS A 182 44.03 -9.64 1.70
N ARG A 183 43.64 -8.78 0.77
CA ARG A 183 44.58 -8.10 -0.14
C ARG A 183 45.54 -7.21 0.65
N ILE A 184 45.01 -6.36 1.53
CA ILE A 184 45.80 -5.45 2.37
C ILE A 184 46.81 -6.23 3.23
N LYS A 185 46.38 -7.32 3.88
CA LYS A 185 47.28 -8.14 4.71
C LYS A 185 48.37 -8.81 3.88
N LYS A 186 48.04 -9.33 2.69
CA LYS A 186 49.03 -9.92 1.78
C LYS A 186 50.05 -8.87 1.32
N ASP A 187 49.58 -7.68 0.94
CA ASP A 187 50.43 -6.58 0.48
C ASP A 187 51.37 -6.08 1.60
N LEU A 188 50.88 -5.96 2.84
CA LEU A 188 51.69 -5.58 4.01
C LEU A 188 52.77 -6.62 4.31
N VAL A 189 52.43 -7.90 4.27
CA VAL A 189 53.39 -8.99 4.49
C VAL A 189 54.44 -9.02 3.38
N GLU A 190 54.05 -8.90 2.11
CA GLU A 190 54.99 -8.83 0.99
C GLU A 190 55.93 -7.62 1.06
N ARG A 191 55.43 -6.46 1.53
CA ARG A 191 56.25 -5.25 1.74
C ARG A 191 57.26 -5.45 2.86
N PHE A 192 56.86 -6.04 3.98
CA PHE A 192 57.75 -6.33 5.11
C PHE A 192 58.91 -7.26 4.74
N PHE A 193 58.62 -8.35 4.02
CA PHE A 193 59.66 -9.26 3.55
C PHE A 193 60.59 -8.62 2.51
N ARG A 194 60.05 -7.75 1.62
CA ARG A 194 60.88 -6.98 0.67
C ARG A 194 61.81 -6.00 1.37
N SER A 195 61.37 -5.33 2.44
CA SER A 195 62.22 -4.41 3.20
C SER A 195 63.34 -5.12 3.95
N GLU A 196 63.05 -6.28 4.57
CA GLU A 196 64.09 -7.09 5.23
C GLU A 196 65.16 -7.57 4.26
N LYS A 197 64.76 -8.07 3.09
CA LYS A 197 65.70 -8.58 2.08
C LYS A 197 66.63 -7.49 1.53
N ARG A 198 66.16 -6.23 1.52
CA ARG A 198 66.94 -5.07 1.07
C ARG A 198 67.98 -4.60 2.09
N GLN A 199 67.82 -4.92 3.37
CA GLN A 199 68.77 -4.55 4.43
C GLN A 199 69.88 -5.58 4.65
N ARG A 200 69.76 -6.77 4.05
CA ARG A 200 70.75 -7.87 4.16
C ARG A 200 71.71 -7.98 2.96
N LEU A 201 71.62 -7.06 2.00
CA LEU A 201 72.52 -6.90 0.84
C LEU A 201 73.31 -5.61 1.00
#